data_AF-A0A430B676-F1
#
_entry.id   AF-A0A430B676-F1
#
_cell.length_a   1.000
_cell.length_b   1.000
_cell.length_c   1.000
_cell.angle_alpha   90.00
_cell.angle_beta   90.00
_cell.angle_gamma   90.00
#
_symmetry.space_group_name_H-M   'P 1'
#
loop_
_entity.id
_entity.type
_entity.pdbx_description
1 polymer ?
#
loop_
_entity_poly.entity_id
_entity_poly.type
_entity_poly.pdbx_seq_one_letter_code
_entity_poly.pdbx_strand_id
1 'polypeptide(L)'
;MMENYNELEIEEMFNHVMSVIEKAEGDFEKTLSYKQLKYSEQQDAREIILTFGEWLFDYHLEEMASWSETSVRDILIAIFPHKISADISFFKKIVPVLSSFLEFAFYANLQKNGLKLIGVIKELEPLMLNEVEVSLKGSLEEKLYNLGKEMGLDLSSLDDLDKLYAFVDRFETPEKKSSKNNIIQLSVVKKQKNNV
;
A
#
# COMPACT_ATOMS: atom_id res chain seq x y z
N MET A 1 -14.35 -10.32 22.56
CA MET A 1 -13.56 -11.41 23.18
C MET A 1 -12.41 -11.66 22.24
N MET A 2 -11.19 -11.30 22.62
CA MET A 2 -9.98 -11.67 21.87
C MET A 2 -9.60 -13.06 22.36
N GLU A 3 -9.78 -14.08 21.51
CA GLU A 3 -9.24 -15.41 21.75
C GLU A 3 -7.70 -15.31 21.80
N ASN A 4 -7.08 -15.99 22.77
CA ASN A 4 -5.64 -16.02 22.96
C ASN A 4 -4.99 -16.84 21.83
N TYR A 5 -4.83 -16.25 20.66
CA TYR A 5 -3.91 -16.77 19.65
C TYR A 5 -2.48 -16.65 20.20
N ASN A 6 -1.70 -17.72 20.09
CA ASN A 6 -0.27 -17.62 20.35
C ASN A 6 0.45 -17.01 19.12
N GLU A 7 1.63 -16.42 19.33
CA GLU A 7 2.37 -15.71 18.27
C GLU A 7 2.65 -16.56 17.03
N LEU A 8 2.90 -17.86 17.20
CA LEU A 8 3.14 -18.80 16.10
C LEU A 8 1.88 -19.05 15.27
N GLU A 9 0.71 -19.12 15.91
CA GLU A 9 -0.57 -19.29 15.19
C GLU A 9 -0.88 -18.07 14.32
N ILE A 10 -0.62 -16.86 14.83
CA ILE A 10 -0.80 -15.62 14.04
C ILE A 10 0.16 -15.59 12.85
N GLU A 11 1.42 -16.00 13.06
CA GLU A 11 2.41 -16.06 11.99
C GLU A 11 2.03 -17.08 10.90
N GLU A 12 1.54 -18.26 11.28
CA GLU A 12 1.04 -19.26 10.34
C GLU A 12 -0.18 -18.74 9.55
N MET A 13 -1.12 -18.07 10.23
CA MET A 13 -2.27 -17.44 9.58
C MET A 13 -1.85 -16.33 8.62
N PHE A 14 -0.93 -15.45 9.04
CA PHE A 14 -0.39 -14.39 8.20
C PHE A 14 0.23 -14.96 6.91
N ASN A 15 1.10 -15.96 7.05
CA ASN A 15 1.76 -16.62 5.92
C ASN A 15 0.75 -17.28 4.97
N HIS A 16 -0.30 -17.90 5.53
CA HIS A 16 -1.38 -18.47 4.73
C HIS A 16 -2.13 -17.39 3.93
N VAL A 17 -2.56 -16.33 4.60
CA VAL A 17 -3.29 -15.21 3.99
C VAL A 17 -2.46 -14.55 2.89
N MET A 18 -1.19 -14.24 3.18
CA MET A 18 -0.30 -13.63 2.20
C MET A 18 -0.04 -14.55 1.02
N SER A 19 0.10 -15.87 1.21
CA SER A 19 0.24 -16.81 0.10
C SER A 19 -0.99 -16.83 -0.83
N VAL A 20 -2.20 -16.73 -0.26
CA VAL A 20 -3.45 -16.65 -1.04
C VAL A 20 -3.48 -15.37 -1.87
N ILE A 21 -3.11 -14.23 -1.28
CA ILE A 21 -3.11 -12.92 -1.95
C ILE A 21 -2.02 -12.88 -3.03
N GLU A 22 -0.80 -13.35 -2.74
CA GLU A 22 0.30 -13.42 -3.72
C GLU A 22 -0.07 -14.27 -4.94
N LYS A 23 -0.76 -15.39 -4.72
CA LYS A 23 -1.26 -16.23 -5.82
C LYS A 23 -2.33 -15.50 -6.63
N ALA A 24 -3.30 -14.87 -5.96
CA ALA A 24 -4.36 -14.12 -6.61
C ALA A 24 -3.80 -12.95 -7.44
N GLU A 25 -2.81 -12.24 -6.91
CA GLU A 25 -2.09 -11.16 -7.58
C GLU A 25 -1.36 -11.68 -8.83
N GLY A 26 -0.60 -12.78 -8.72
CA GLY A 26 0.09 -13.37 -9.87
C GLY A 26 -0.86 -13.93 -10.94
N ASP A 27 -2.07 -14.33 -10.58
CA ASP A 27 -3.12 -14.68 -11.54
C ASP A 27 -3.79 -13.45 -12.15
N PHE A 28 -3.98 -12.38 -11.38
CA PHE A 28 -4.48 -11.08 -11.83
C PHE A 28 -3.59 -10.46 -12.91
N GLU A 29 -2.25 -10.50 -12.77
CA GLU A 29 -1.31 -9.96 -13.77
C GLU A 29 -1.49 -10.55 -15.18
N LYS A 30 -2.03 -11.77 -15.27
CA LYS A 30 -2.27 -12.46 -16.55
C LYS A 30 -3.57 -12.02 -17.23
N THR A 31 -4.44 -11.31 -16.53
CA THR A 31 -5.79 -10.95 -16.98
C THR A 31 -5.81 -9.76 -17.94
N LEU A 32 -6.93 -9.60 -18.64
CA LEU A 32 -7.17 -8.39 -19.44
C LEU A 32 -7.33 -7.14 -18.55
N SER A 33 -7.96 -7.30 -17.38
CA SER A 33 -8.20 -6.19 -16.44
C SER A 33 -6.90 -5.57 -15.93
N TYR A 34 -5.86 -6.38 -15.68
CA TYR A 34 -4.52 -5.87 -15.38
C TYR A 34 -3.90 -5.14 -16.58
N LYS A 35 -3.98 -5.71 -17.78
CA LYS A 35 -3.42 -5.11 -19.00
C LYS A 35 -4.06 -3.78 -19.39
N GLN A 36 -5.27 -3.50 -18.89
CA GLN A 36 -5.97 -2.25 -19.10
C GLN A 36 -5.57 -1.14 -18.12
N LEU A 37 -4.88 -1.48 -17.02
CA LEU A 37 -4.25 -0.48 -16.15
C LEU A 37 -3.18 0.28 -16.94
N LYS A 38 -2.95 1.54 -16.57
CA LYS A 38 -1.83 2.31 -17.13
C LYS A 38 -0.50 1.68 -16.73
N TYR A 39 0.54 1.92 -17.51
CA TYR A 39 1.88 1.40 -17.20
C TYR A 39 2.32 1.74 -15.77
N SER A 40 2.13 2.98 -15.32
CA SER A 40 2.47 3.40 -13.95
C SER A 40 1.60 2.75 -12.87
N GLU A 41 0.35 2.38 -13.18
CA GLU A 41 -0.52 1.63 -12.27
C GLU A 41 -0.09 0.15 -12.20
N GLN A 42 0.35 -0.44 -13.32
CA GLN A 42 0.88 -1.80 -13.38
C GLN A 42 2.17 -1.97 -12.58
N GLN A 43 3.09 -0.99 -12.67
CA GLN A 43 4.37 -1.03 -11.95
C GLN A 43 4.19 -1.11 -10.43
N ASP A 44 3.18 -0.43 -9.89
CA ASP A 44 2.90 -0.40 -8.46
C ASP A 44 1.80 -1.37 -8.02
N ALA A 45 1.17 -2.09 -8.98
CA ALA A 45 -0.02 -2.89 -8.72
C ALA A 45 0.23 -3.95 -7.65
N ARG A 46 1.32 -4.71 -7.80
CA ARG A 46 1.71 -5.75 -6.85
C ARG A 46 1.88 -5.20 -5.44
N GLU A 47 2.66 -4.13 -5.29
CA GLU A 47 2.90 -3.52 -3.98
C GLU A 47 1.60 -3.04 -3.35
N ILE A 48 0.77 -2.32 -4.11
CA ILE A 48 -0.53 -1.82 -3.64
C ILE A 48 -1.42 -2.96 -3.15
N ILE A 49 -1.53 -4.06 -3.92
CA ILE A 49 -2.38 -5.20 -3.58
C ILE A 49 -1.86 -5.94 -2.34
N LEU A 50 -0.55 -6.22 -2.29
CA LEU A 50 0.06 -6.95 -1.18
C LEU A 50 0.01 -6.14 0.11
N THR A 51 0.40 -4.86 0.09
CA THR A 51 0.33 -3.98 1.27
C THR A 51 -1.10 -3.80 1.76
N PHE A 52 -2.06 -3.65 0.85
CA PHE A 52 -3.47 -3.55 1.22
C PHE A 52 -3.97 -4.81 1.93
N GLY A 53 -3.63 -5.99 1.40
CA GLY A 53 -3.98 -7.26 2.00
C GLY A 53 -3.28 -7.54 3.33
N GLU A 54 -1.99 -7.22 3.41
CA GLU A 54 -1.18 -7.29 4.64
C GLU A 54 -1.81 -6.46 5.74
N TRP A 55 -2.18 -5.21 5.47
CA TRP A 55 -2.79 -4.36 6.50
C TRP A 55 -4.22 -4.76 6.86
N LEU A 56 -5.00 -5.30 5.94
CA LEU A 56 -6.29 -5.87 6.30
C LEU A 56 -6.14 -7.04 7.29
N PHE A 57 -5.08 -7.82 7.15
CA PHE A 57 -4.76 -8.85 8.13
C PHE A 57 -4.20 -8.26 9.43
N ASP A 58 -3.20 -7.40 9.37
CA ASP A 58 -2.52 -6.88 10.57
C ASP A 58 -3.45 -6.07 11.49
N TYR A 59 -4.36 -5.26 10.92
CA TYR A 59 -5.23 -4.38 11.69
C TYR A 59 -6.61 -4.98 11.97
N HIS A 60 -7.08 -5.90 11.14
CA HIS A 60 -8.45 -6.43 11.23
C HIS A 60 -8.55 -7.96 11.26
N LEU A 61 -7.42 -8.68 11.15
CA LEU A 61 -7.36 -10.15 11.04
C LEU A 61 -8.28 -10.68 9.94
N GLU A 62 -8.40 -9.94 8.84
CA GLU A 62 -9.25 -10.31 7.71
C GLU A 62 -8.44 -11.00 6.61
N GLU A 63 -8.90 -12.17 6.20
CA GLU A 63 -8.41 -12.87 5.01
C GLU A 63 -9.05 -12.27 3.75
N MET A 64 -8.44 -12.53 2.57
CA MET A 64 -8.92 -12.00 1.29
C MET A 64 -10.40 -12.22 1.03
N ALA A 65 -10.96 -13.37 1.44
CA ALA A 65 -12.37 -13.70 1.22
C ALA A 65 -13.33 -13.00 2.20
N SER A 66 -12.82 -12.48 3.32
CA SER A 66 -13.61 -11.86 4.39
C SER A 66 -13.49 -10.34 4.45
N TRP A 67 -12.72 -9.71 3.54
CA TRP A 67 -12.57 -8.25 3.49
C TRP A 67 -13.92 -7.51 3.58
N SER A 68 -14.01 -6.63 4.59
CA SER A 68 -15.23 -5.90 4.91
C SER A 68 -15.11 -4.41 4.58
N GLU A 69 -16.25 -3.75 4.36
CA GLU A 69 -16.27 -2.31 4.05
C GLU A 69 -15.70 -1.45 5.17
N THR A 70 -15.89 -1.87 6.42
CA THR A 70 -15.37 -1.16 7.60
C THR A 70 -13.85 -1.19 7.60
N SER A 71 -13.27 -2.36 7.41
CA SER A 71 -11.83 -2.56 7.39
C SER A 71 -11.19 -1.86 6.19
N VAL A 72 -11.78 -2.00 4.99
CA VAL A 72 -11.32 -1.26 3.79
C VAL A 72 -11.34 0.26 4.01
N ARG A 73 -12.36 0.79 4.69
CA ARG A 73 -12.43 2.22 5.01
C ARG A 73 -11.31 2.64 5.97
N ASP A 74 -11.07 1.87 7.01
CA ASP A 74 -10.03 2.16 7.99
C ASP A 74 -8.65 2.15 7.31
N ILE A 75 -8.37 1.13 6.52
CA ILE A 75 -7.13 1.02 5.75
C ILE A 75 -6.92 2.23 4.83
N LEU A 76 -7.90 2.60 4.00
CA LEU A 76 -7.74 3.65 3.00
C LEU A 76 -7.70 5.07 3.59
N ILE A 77 -8.36 5.33 4.72
CA ILE A 77 -8.45 6.68 5.29
C ILE A 77 -7.47 6.87 6.44
N ALA A 78 -7.34 5.89 7.34
CA ALA A 78 -6.58 6.03 8.57
C ALA A 78 -5.18 5.42 8.50
N ILE A 79 -4.92 4.50 7.56
CA ILE A 79 -3.62 3.81 7.50
C ILE A 79 -2.79 4.27 6.31
N PHE A 80 -3.30 4.13 5.09
CA PHE A 80 -2.58 4.48 3.86
C PHE A 80 -1.98 5.90 3.88
N PRO A 81 -2.76 6.97 4.14
CA PRO A 81 -2.25 8.34 4.10
C PRO A 81 -1.16 8.65 5.12
N HIS A 82 -1.04 7.84 6.17
CA HIS A 82 -0.14 8.07 7.29
C HIS A 82 1.05 7.11 7.33
N LYS A 83 0.92 5.92 6.73
CA LYS A 83 1.99 4.91 6.69
C LYS A 83 2.79 4.92 5.40
N ILE A 84 2.22 5.42 4.31
CA ILE A 84 2.94 5.54 3.04
C ILE A 84 3.52 6.94 2.91
N SER A 85 4.84 7.03 2.83
CA SER A 85 5.54 8.27 2.49
C SER A 85 5.72 8.38 0.98
N ALA A 86 4.66 8.80 0.28
CA ALA A 86 4.68 9.05 -1.15
C ALA A 86 3.94 10.35 -1.50
N ASP A 87 4.12 10.83 -2.73
CA ASP A 87 3.37 11.98 -3.21
C ASP A 87 1.90 11.60 -3.55
N ILE A 88 1.05 12.61 -3.72
CA ILE A 88 -0.36 12.40 -4.09
C ILE A 88 -0.55 11.62 -5.41
N SER A 89 0.45 11.61 -6.30
CA SER A 89 0.39 10.92 -7.59
C SER A 89 0.46 9.40 -7.41
N PHE A 90 1.19 8.91 -6.41
CA PHE A 90 1.15 7.50 -6.01
C PHE A 90 -0.25 7.11 -5.52
N PHE A 91 -0.84 7.90 -4.60
CA PHE A 91 -2.15 7.57 -4.03
C PHE A 91 -3.28 7.52 -5.07
N LYS A 92 -3.17 8.28 -6.17
CA LYS A 92 -4.10 8.20 -7.31
C LYS A 92 -4.09 6.86 -8.04
N LYS A 93 -3.08 6.02 -7.84
CA LYS A 93 -2.99 4.67 -8.44
C LYS A 93 -3.76 3.63 -7.63
N ILE A 94 -3.95 3.86 -6.33
CA ILE A 94 -4.54 2.88 -5.40
C ILE A 94 -5.94 2.46 -5.86
N VAL A 95 -6.83 3.43 -6.11
CA VAL A 95 -8.23 3.12 -6.43
C VAL A 95 -8.39 2.42 -7.78
N PRO A 96 -7.73 2.83 -8.88
CA PRO A 96 -7.73 2.08 -10.13
C PRO A 96 -7.21 0.64 -9.99
N VAL A 97 -6.07 0.46 -9.31
CA VAL A 97 -5.46 -0.87 -9.11
C VAL A 97 -6.38 -1.77 -8.29
N LEU A 98 -6.80 -1.32 -7.11
CA LEU A 98 -7.66 -2.10 -6.22
C LEU A 98 -9.02 -2.37 -6.86
N SER A 99 -9.58 -1.42 -7.63
CA SER A 99 -10.84 -1.65 -8.36
C SER A 99 -10.72 -2.79 -9.36
N SER A 100 -9.66 -2.77 -10.18
CA SER A 100 -9.41 -3.80 -11.20
C SER A 100 -9.14 -5.17 -10.56
N PHE A 101 -8.37 -5.20 -9.47
CA PHE A 101 -8.09 -6.42 -8.72
C PHE A 101 -9.33 -7.01 -8.05
N LEU A 102 -10.16 -6.19 -7.39
CA LEU A 102 -11.39 -6.64 -6.73
C LEU A 102 -12.43 -7.13 -7.73
N GLU A 103 -12.47 -6.56 -8.93
CA GLU A 103 -13.33 -7.04 -10.01
C GLU A 103 -12.90 -8.44 -10.47
N PHE A 104 -11.60 -8.63 -10.70
CA PHE A 104 -11.04 -9.96 -10.97
C PHE A 104 -11.35 -10.94 -9.83
N ALA A 105 -11.10 -10.56 -8.58
CA ALA A 105 -11.31 -11.40 -7.41
C ALA A 105 -12.78 -11.81 -7.24
N PHE A 106 -13.72 -10.94 -7.61
CA PHE A 106 -15.14 -11.26 -7.64
C PHE A 106 -15.45 -12.35 -8.66
N TYR A 107 -15.04 -12.16 -9.93
CA TYR A 107 -15.31 -13.15 -10.98
C TYR A 107 -14.56 -14.47 -10.78
N ALA A 108 -13.41 -14.45 -10.11
CA ALA A 108 -12.66 -15.63 -9.71
C ALA A 108 -13.24 -16.33 -8.45
N ASN A 109 -14.31 -15.81 -7.84
CA ASN A 109 -14.91 -16.27 -6.58
C ASN A 109 -13.96 -16.22 -5.37
N LEU A 110 -12.94 -15.37 -5.41
CA LEU A 110 -12.00 -15.16 -4.30
C LEU A 110 -12.52 -14.15 -3.28
N GLN A 111 -13.34 -13.18 -3.73
CA GLN A 111 -13.94 -12.15 -2.87
C GLN A 111 -15.39 -11.87 -3.31
N LYS A 112 -16.36 -12.44 -2.59
CA LYS A 112 -17.79 -12.39 -2.94
C LYS A 112 -18.38 -10.97 -2.89
N ASN A 113 -17.80 -10.10 -2.07
CA ASN A 113 -18.20 -8.70 -1.93
C ASN A 113 -17.39 -7.77 -2.84
N GLY A 114 -16.56 -8.29 -3.76
CA GLY A 114 -15.62 -7.50 -4.55
C GLY A 114 -16.25 -6.28 -5.23
N LEU A 115 -17.37 -6.46 -5.94
CA LEU A 115 -18.07 -5.34 -6.58
C LEU A 115 -18.61 -4.28 -5.60
N LYS A 116 -19.02 -4.69 -4.39
CA LYS A 116 -19.46 -3.76 -3.35
C LYS A 116 -18.27 -2.97 -2.80
N LEU A 117 -17.14 -3.64 -2.55
CA LEU A 117 -15.90 -3.01 -2.12
C LEU A 117 -15.38 -2.01 -3.16
N ILE A 118 -15.52 -2.29 -4.46
CA ILE A 118 -15.19 -1.32 -5.53
C ILE A 118 -15.99 -0.01 -5.37
N GLY A 119 -17.28 -0.10 -5.04
CA GLY A 119 -18.10 1.07 -4.75
C GLY A 119 -17.53 1.88 -3.59
N VAL A 120 -17.21 1.20 -2.49
CA VAL A 120 -16.65 1.84 -1.29
C VAL A 120 -15.31 2.51 -1.55
N ILE A 121 -14.36 1.84 -2.21
CA ILE A 121 -13.04 2.46 -2.46
C ILE A 121 -13.13 3.69 -3.36
N LYS A 122 -14.07 3.71 -4.32
CA LYS A 122 -14.31 4.88 -5.19
C LYS A 122 -14.92 6.04 -4.41
N GLU A 123 -15.83 5.76 -3.49
CA GLU A 123 -16.40 6.78 -2.60
C GLU A 123 -15.35 7.39 -1.65
N LEU A 124 -14.37 6.58 -1.24
CA LEU A 124 -13.31 7.00 -0.31
C LEU A 124 -12.14 7.73 -0.98
N GLU A 125 -11.99 7.62 -2.31
CA GLU A 125 -10.87 8.22 -3.05
C GLU A 125 -10.66 9.72 -2.72
N PRO A 126 -11.68 10.58 -2.76
CA PRO A 126 -11.48 12.01 -2.50
C PRO A 126 -11.07 12.29 -1.05
N LEU A 127 -11.54 11.47 -0.10
CA LEU A 127 -11.20 11.60 1.31
C LEU A 127 -9.74 11.19 1.55
N MET A 128 -9.32 10.04 1.01
CA MET A 128 -7.93 9.58 1.08
C MET A 128 -6.97 10.62 0.50
N LEU A 129 -7.28 11.14 -0.69
CA LEU A 129 -6.43 12.15 -1.35
C LEU A 129 -6.38 13.46 -0.56
N ASN A 130 -7.49 13.87 0.06
CA ASN A 130 -7.51 15.05 0.93
C ASN A 130 -6.65 14.85 2.18
N GLU A 131 -6.69 13.68 2.83
CA GLU A 131 -5.84 13.40 4.00
C GLU A 131 -4.35 13.46 3.63
N VAL A 132 -3.97 12.91 2.47
CA VAL A 132 -2.60 13.00 1.95
C VAL A 132 -2.20 14.45 1.66
N GLU A 133 -3.06 15.23 1.03
CA GLU A 133 -2.75 16.63 0.72
C GLU A 133 -2.57 17.46 2.00
N VAL A 134 -3.44 17.28 2.99
CA VAL A 134 -3.36 17.95 4.28
C VAL A 134 -2.11 17.52 5.05
N SER A 135 -1.74 16.24 5.02
CA SER A 135 -0.55 15.74 5.72
C SER A 135 0.76 16.24 5.10
N LEU A 136 0.80 16.40 3.77
CA LEU A 136 1.99 16.88 3.07
C LEU A 136 2.15 18.39 3.14
N LYS A 137 1.05 19.16 3.17
CA LYS A 137 1.13 20.62 3.06
C LYS A 137 1.99 21.27 4.15
N GLY A 138 3.08 21.91 3.73
CA GLY A 138 4.05 22.57 4.59
C GLY A 138 5.05 21.63 5.28
N SER A 139 4.98 20.32 5.02
CA SER A 139 5.81 19.31 5.65
C SER A 139 7.24 19.30 5.10
N LEU A 140 8.11 18.50 5.72
CA LEU A 140 9.46 18.25 5.18
C LEU A 140 9.38 17.36 3.95
N GLU A 141 8.42 16.44 3.94
CA GLU A 141 8.14 15.50 2.85
C GLU A 141 7.73 16.26 1.58
N GLU A 142 6.86 17.27 1.67
CA GLU A 142 6.51 18.11 0.51
C GLU A 142 7.74 18.82 -0.07
N LYS A 143 8.63 19.36 0.79
CA LYS A 143 9.88 19.99 0.33
C LYS A 143 10.81 18.98 -0.34
N LEU A 144 10.92 17.79 0.24
CA LEU A 144 11.72 16.71 -0.32
C LEU A 144 11.20 16.28 -1.68
N TYR A 145 9.89 16.11 -1.81
CA TYR A 145 9.22 15.80 -3.07
C TYR A 145 9.45 16.88 -4.12
N ASN A 146 9.34 18.16 -3.74
CA ASN A 146 9.67 19.26 -4.66
C ASN A 146 11.13 19.20 -5.14
N LEU A 147 12.09 18.89 -4.26
CA LEU A 147 13.48 18.66 -4.65
C LEU A 147 13.61 17.48 -5.63
N GLY A 148 12.94 16.36 -5.36
CA GLY A 148 12.93 15.20 -6.26
C GLY A 148 12.41 15.56 -7.66
N LYS A 149 11.36 16.37 -7.75
CA LYS A 149 10.85 16.91 -9.02
C LYS A 149 11.88 17.78 -9.74
N GLU A 150 12.58 18.65 -9.01
CA GLU A 150 13.67 19.48 -9.59
C GLU A 150 14.83 18.63 -10.09
N MET A 151 15.07 17.46 -9.47
CA MET A 151 16.07 16.47 -9.89
C MET A 151 15.58 15.58 -11.04
N GLY A 152 14.34 15.73 -11.50
CA GLY A 152 13.77 14.96 -12.61
C GLY A 152 13.30 13.56 -12.23
N LEU A 153 13.05 13.29 -10.94
CA LEU A 153 12.52 12.02 -10.45
C LEU A 153 11.00 11.91 -10.64
N ASP A 154 10.52 10.72 -10.98
CA ASP A 154 9.09 10.41 -10.96
C ASP A 154 8.64 10.09 -9.54
N LEU A 155 8.09 11.08 -8.83
CA LEU A 155 7.62 10.90 -7.46
C LEU A 155 6.42 9.96 -7.32
N SER A 156 5.79 9.58 -8.43
CA SER A 156 4.75 8.55 -8.39
C SER A 156 5.35 7.15 -8.32
N SER A 157 6.63 7.00 -8.65
CA SER A 157 7.37 5.74 -8.65
C SER A 157 8.01 5.50 -7.28
N LEU A 158 7.69 4.37 -6.66
CA LEU A 158 8.32 3.98 -5.40
C LEU A 158 9.85 3.80 -5.52
N ASP A 159 10.34 3.37 -6.69
CA ASP A 159 11.79 3.21 -6.93
C ASP A 159 12.54 4.55 -6.95
N ASP A 160 11.93 5.58 -7.54
CA ASP A 160 12.52 6.93 -7.57
C ASP A 160 12.41 7.62 -6.20
N LEU A 161 11.34 7.37 -5.45
CA LEU A 161 11.23 7.79 -4.05
C LEU A 161 12.31 7.13 -3.18
N ASP A 162 12.56 5.83 -3.33
CA ASP A 162 13.62 5.13 -2.61
C ASP A 162 15.00 5.74 -2.89
N LYS A 163 15.29 6.11 -4.15
CA LYS A 163 16.53 6.82 -4.51
C LYS A 163 16.61 8.20 -3.84
N LEU A 164 15.51 8.93 -3.78
CA LEU A 164 15.45 10.26 -3.18
C LEU A 164 15.72 10.19 -1.67
N TYR A 165 15.10 9.24 -0.96
CA TYR A 165 15.37 9.03 0.47
C TYR A 165 16.81 8.58 0.71
N ALA A 166 17.32 7.62 -0.08
CA ALA A 166 18.71 7.18 0.01
C ALA A 166 19.72 8.30 -0.28
N PHE A 167 19.36 9.26 -1.14
CA PHE A 167 20.17 10.45 -1.39
C PHE A 167 20.21 11.33 -0.14
N VAL A 168 19.07 11.69 0.43
CA VAL A 168 19.00 12.55 1.63
C VAL A 168 19.72 11.94 2.81
N ASP A 169 19.57 10.63 3.04
CA ASP A 169 20.22 9.92 4.15
C ASP A 169 21.76 10.01 4.10
N ARG A 170 22.35 10.21 2.92
CA ARG A 170 23.80 10.41 2.75
C ARG A 170 24.27 11.79 3.20
N PHE A 171 23.37 12.76 3.30
CA PHE A 171 23.67 14.14 3.72
C PHE A 171 23.14 14.46 5.12
N GLU A 172 22.41 13.56 5.77
CA GLU A 172 21.99 13.71 7.17
C GLU A 172 23.16 13.47 8.14
N THR A 173 23.43 14.44 9.02
CA THR A 173 24.41 14.32 10.11
C THR A 173 23.87 13.41 11.24
N PRO A 174 24.76 12.75 12.02
CA PRO A 174 24.37 11.74 13.01
C PRO A 174 23.33 12.18 14.05
N GLU A 175 23.26 13.48 14.37
CA GLU A 175 22.36 14.03 15.39
C GLU A 175 20.87 13.97 15.02
N LYS A 176 20.51 13.85 13.73
CA LYS A 176 19.10 13.83 13.28
C LYS A 176 18.49 12.43 13.10
N LYS A 177 19.30 11.37 13.14
CA LYS A 177 18.85 9.98 12.92
C LYS A 177 17.92 9.44 14.03
N SER A 178 17.98 10.00 15.24
CA SER A 178 17.22 9.50 16.40
C SER A 178 15.70 9.74 16.35
N SER A 179 15.20 10.68 15.54
CA SER A 179 13.76 11.04 15.52
C SER A 179 12.94 10.37 14.40
N LYS A 180 13.58 9.76 13.39
CA LYS A 180 12.89 9.19 12.22
C LYS A 180 12.51 7.70 12.34
N ASN A 181 12.94 7.01 13.39
CA ASN A 181 12.70 5.56 13.55
C ASN A 181 11.21 5.15 13.71
N ASN A 182 10.26 6.09 13.74
CA ASN A 182 8.82 5.81 13.84
C ASN A 182 8.06 5.89 12.50
N ILE A 183 8.73 6.22 11.38
CA ILE A 183 8.12 6.26 10.05
C ILE A 183 8.66 5.07 9.25
N ILE A 184 7.80 4.09 8.98
CA ILE A 184 8.19 2.90 8.20
C ILE A 184 8.40 3.36 6.75
N GLN A 185 9.65 3.36 6.30
CA GLN A 185 9.94 3.41 4.86
C GLN A 185 9.56 2.05 4.26
N LEU A 186 8.80 2.03 3.16
CA LEU A 186 8.43 0.80 2.44
C LEU A 186 9.66 -0.02 1.99
N SER A 187 10.84 0.60 1.86
CA SER A 187 12.11 -0.11 1.62
C SER A 187 12.60 -0.96 2.80
N VAL A 188 12.04 -0.82 4.01
CA VAL A 188 12.33 -1.71 5.15
C VAL A 188 11.62 -3.06 4.98
N VAL A 189 10.48 -3.12 4.27
CA VAL A 189 9.78 -4.39 3.98
C VAL A 189 10.58 -5.25 3.00
N LYS A 190 11.31 -4.64 2.05
CA LYS A 190 12.19 -5.37 1.12
C LYS A 190 13.44 -5.99 1.78
N LYS A 191 13.89 -5.49 2.94
CA LYS A 191 15.12 -5.99 3.60
C LYS A 191 14.93 -7.12 4.59
N GLN A 192 13.71 -7.37 5.08
CA GLN A 192 13.47 -8.50 5.99
C GLN A 192 13.28 -9.85 5.26
N LYS A 193 13.03 -9.86 3.95
CA LYS A 193 12.88 -11.11 3.16
C LYS A 193 14.17 -11.70 2.54
N ASN A 194 15.35 -11.06 2.73
CA ASN A 194 16.63 -11.57 2.20
C ASN A 194 17.57 -12.14 3.29
N ASN A 195 17.10 -12.33 4.52
CA ASN A 195 17.84 -12.99 5.59
C ASN A 195 17.01 -14.10 6.25
N VAL A 196 16.61 -15.10 5.47
CA VAL A 196 16.45 -16.50 5.94
C VAL A 196 16.88 -17.43 4.81
#